data_AF-A0A8C6REW5-F1
#
_entry.id   AF-A0A8C6REW5-F1
#
_cell.length_a   1.000
_cell.length_b   1.000
_cell.length_c   1.000
_cell.angle_alpha   90.00
_cell.angle_beta   90.00
_cell.angle_gamma   90.00
#
_symmetry.space_group_name_H-M   'P 1'
#
loop_
_entity.id
_entity.type
_entity.pdbx_description
1 polymer ?
#
loop_
_entity_poly.entity_id
_entity_poly.type
_entity_poly.pdbx_seq_one_letter_code
_entity_poly.pdbx_strand_id
1 'polypeptide(L)' 'MVTDKTAYIGTSNWSEDYYSSTSGVGLAVSQKAPGAQQGKVPVQEQLRRLFERDWSSRYAVGLDGQAPGQNCVWQA' A
#
# COMPACT_ATOMS: atom_id res chain seq x y z
N MET A 1 -3.07 -0.83 2.23
CA MET A 1 -3.97 -0.26 1.19
C MET A 1 -4.15 1.22 1.45
N VAL A 2 -4.14 2.05 0.40
CA VAL A 2 -4.47 3.47 0.52
C VAL A 2 -5.66 3.77 -0.39
N THR A 3 -6.64 4.50 0.13
CA THR A 3 -7.77 5.04 -0.63
C THR A 3 -7.73 6.56 -0.54
N ASP A 4 -8.60 7.26 -1.27
CA ASP A 4 -8.67 8.73 -1.26
C ASP A 4 -8.85 9.34 0.14
N LYS A 5 -9.50 8.62 1.06
CA LYS A 5 -9.93 9.17 2.37
C LYS A 5 -9.40 8.39 3.58
N THR A 6 -8.97 7.15 3.37
CA THR A 6 -8.61 6.23 4.44
C THR A 6 -7.38 5.42 4.05
N ALA A 7 -6.46 5.25 4.99
CA ALA A 7 -5.41 4.24 4.87
C ALA A 7 -5.75 3.01 5.72
N TYR A 8 -5.52 1.82 5.16
CA TYR A 8 -5.66 0.55 5.85
C TYR A 8 -4.31 -0.14 5.95
N ILE A 9 -3.92 -0.50 7.16
CA ILE A 9 -2.71 -1.25 7.48
C ILE A 9 -3.16 -2.54 8.15
N GLY A 10 -2.73 -3.69 7.65
CA GLY A 10 -3.09 -4.97 8.25
C GLY A 10 -2.02 -6.01 8.03
N THR A 11 -2.15 -7.14 8.73
CA THR A 11 -1.25 -8.29 8.60
C THR A 11 -1.69 -9.25 7.48
N SER A 12 -2.91 -9.10 6.98
CA SER A 12 -3.50 -9.98 5.97
C SER A 12 -3.06 -9.63 4.55
N ASN A 13 -2.80 -10.66 3.74
CA ASN A 13 -2.72 -10.52 2.29
C ASN A 13 -4.13 -10.36 1.68
N TRP A 14 -4.24 -10.16 0.36
CA TRP A 14 -5.53 -10.08 -0.34
C TRP A 14 -5.91 -11.39 -1.03
N SER A 15 -5.51 -12.51 -0.43
CA SER A 15 -5.86 -13.84 -0.90
C SER A 15 -7.04 -14.37 -0.10
N GLU A 16 -7.96 -15.05 -0.77
CA GLU A 16 -9.20 -15.60 -0.20
C GLU A 16 -8.93 -16.56 0.98
N ASP A 17 -7.90 -17.39 0.83
CA ASP A 17 -7.49 -18.40 1.81
C ASP A 17 -7.09 -17.78 3.15
N TYR A 18 -6.54 -16.57 3.15
CA TYR A 18 -6.14 -15.86 4.37
C TYR A 18 -7.33 -15.36 5.17
N TYR A 19 -8.46 -15.02 4.52
CA TYR A 19 -9.66 -14.54 5.21
C TYR A 19 -10.44 -15.64 5.92
N SER A 20 -10.30 -16.89 5.47
CA SER A 20 -11.07 -18.03 6.01
C SER A 20 -10.30 -18.84 7.05
N SER A 21 -8.97 -18.92 6.92
CA SER A 21 -8.15 -19.86 7.71
C SER A 21 -7.18 -19.21 8.68
N THR A 22 -6.96 -17.89 8.59
CA THR A 22 -5.91 -17.19 9.35
C THR A 22 -6.46 -15.98 10.10
N SER A 23 -6.14 -15.88 11.40
CA SER A 23 -6.46 -14.69 12.20
C SER A 23 -5.51 -13.54 11.86
N GLY A 24 -6.05 -12.34 11.66
CA GLY A 24 -5.28 -11.14 11.37
C GLY A 24 -5.79 -9.92 12.13
N VAL A 25 -4.96 -8.87 12.18
CA VAL A 25 -5.34 -7.57 12.73
C VAL A 25 -5.17 -6.49 11.67
N GLY A 26 -6.08 -5.51 11.68
CA GLY A 26 -6.04 -4.37 10.78
C GLY A 26 -6.41 -3.07 11.49
N LEU A 27 -5.80 -1.98 11.03
CA LEU A 27 -6.04 -0.61 11.46
C LEU A 27 -6.50 0.21 10.25
N ALA A 28 -7.69 0.81 10.37
CA ALA A 28 -8.19 1.80 9.41
C ALA A 28 -8.02 3.22 9.97
N VAL A 29 -7.25 4.05 9.27
CA VAL A 29 -6.95 5.43 9.66
C VAL A 29 -7.70 6.38 8.74
N SER A 30 -8.69 7.09 9.29
CA SER A 30 -9.43 8.16 8.61
C SER A 30 -9.30 9.44 9.42
N GLN A 31 -8.44 10.35 8.97
CA GLN A 31 -8.24 11.66 9.60
C GLN A 31 -9.26 12.65 9.05
N LYS A 32 -10.49 12.61 9.57
CA LYS A 32 -11.50 13.64 9.36
C LYS A 32 -11.66 14.43 10.67
N ALA A 33 -11.62 15.77 10.61
CA ALA A 33 -12.08 16.74 11.62
C ALA A 33 -10.99 17.48 12.48
N PRO A 34 -11.37 18.48 13.31
CA PRO A 34 -10.83 19.85 13.36
C PRO A 34 -9.59 19.99 14.27
N GLY A 35 -9.00 18.86 14.67
CA GLY A 35 -7.83 18.76 15.55
C GLY A 35 -6.62 18.13 14.88
N ALA A 36 -6.67 17.96 13.55
CA ALA A 36 -5.46 17.66 12.78
C ALA A 36 -4.43 18.76 13.10
N GLN A 37 -3.34 18.39 13.78
CA GLN A 37 -2.31 19.34 14.17
C GLN A 37 -1.87 20.10 12.92
N GLN A 38 -2.13 21.41 12.91
CA GLN A 38 -1.79 22.29 11.80
C GLN A 38 -0.30 22.08 11.47
N GLY A 39 -0.01 21.74 10.20
CA GLY A 39 1.35 21.47 9.72
C GLY A 39 1.77 20.00 9.67
N LYS A 40 0.98 19.05 10.20
CA LYS A 40 1.28 17.61 10.02
C LYS A 40 0.57 17.03 8.80
N VAL A 41 1.35 16.39 7.92
CA VAL A 41 0.82 15.63 6.78
C VAL A 41 0.06 14.41 7.30
N PRO A 42 -1.20 14.19 6.87
CA PRO A 42 -1.97 13.01 7.27
C PRO A 42 -1.23 11.70 6.97
N VAL A 43 -1.39 10.69 7.81
CA VAL A 43 -0.83 9.34 7.60
C VAL A 43 -1.32 8.77 6.27
N GLN A 44 -2.59 8.99 5.93
CA GLN A 44 -3.12 8.58 4.63
C GLN A 44 -2.34 9.23 3.46
N GLU A 45 -1.99 10.50 3.57
CA GLU A 45 -1.24 11.22 2.54
C GLU A 45 0.22 10.75 2.47
N GLN A 46 0.84 10.46 3.61
CA GLN A 46 2.19 9.88 3.64
C GLN A 46 2.22 8.51 2.95
N LEU A 47 1.22 7.66 3.22
CA LEU A 47 1.10 6.35 2.60
C LEU A 47 0.77 6.43 1.10
N ARG A 48 -0.02 7.43 0.67
CA ARG A 48 -0.26 7.72 -0.74
C ARG A 48 1.05 8.02 -1.47
N ARG A 49 1.92 8.87 -0.90
CA ARG A 49 3.21 9.21 -1.51
C ARG A 49 4.14 8.00 -1.65
N LEU A 50 4.14 7.09 -0.67
CA LEU A 50 4.88 5.84 -0.77
C LEU A 50 4.33 4.94 -1.88
N PHE A 51 3.00 4.83 -1.98
CA PHE A 51 2.37 4.11 -3.08
C PHE A 51 2.77 4.69 -4.44
N GLU A 52 2.66 6.01 -4.64
CA GLU A 52 3.02 6.66 -5.92
C GLU A 52 4.51 6.49 -6.27
N ARG A 53 5.41 6.57 -5.26
CA ARG A 53 6.84 6.30 -5.44
C ARG A 53 7.08 4.89 -5.97
N ASP A 54 6.40 3.90 -5.39
CA ASP A 54 6.59 2.49 -5.76
C ASP A 54 5.90 2.16 -7.09
N TRP A 55 4.74 2.77 -7.33
CA TRP A 55 3.96 2.59 -8.56
C TRP A 55 4.67 3.16 -9.79
N SER A 56 5.28 4.35 -9.66
CA SER A 56 6.04 5.01 -10.74
C SER A 56 7.51 4.60 -10.81
N SER A 57 7.91 3.63 -9.98
CA SER A 57 9.29 3.16 -9.90
C SER A 57 9.77 2.51 -11.19
N ARG A 58 11.05 2.68 -11.53
CA ARG A 58 11.71 1.94 -12.62
C ARG A 58 11.70 0.43 -12.45
N TYR A 59 11.40 -0.05 -11.24
CA TYR A 59 11.30 -1.47 -10.89
C TYR A 59 9.86 -2.01 -11.01
N ALA A 60 8.85 -1.14 -11.18
CA ALA A 60 7.48 -1.56 -11.38
C ALA A 60 7.30 -2.14 -12.79
N VAL A 61 6.58 -3.26 -12.88
CA VAL A 61 6.28 -3.95 -14.14
C VAL A 61 4.77 -4.06 -14.32
N GLY A 62 4.28 -3.69 -15.50
CA GLY A 62 2.87 -3.85 -15.85
C GLY A 62 2.52 -5.32 -16.06
N LEU A 63 1.35 -5.74 -15.58
CA LEU A 63 0.89 -7.14 -15.69
C LEU A 63 0.31 -7.47 -17.08
N ASP A 64 -0.10 -6.45 -17.84
CA ASP A 64 -0.73 -6.59 -19.17
C ASP A 64 0.30 -6.82 -20.28
N GLY A 65 1.53 -6.40 -20.05
CA GLY A 65 2.66 -6.74 -20.89
C GLY A 65 3.17 -8.09 -20.40
N GLN A 66 3.36 -9.03 -21.31
CA GLN A 66 4.14 -10.23 -21.06
C GLN A 66 5.57 -9.80 -20.74
N ALA A 67 5.80 -9.34 -19.50
CA ALA A 67 7.11 -9.08 -18.98
C ALA A 67 7.80 -10.44 -19.12
N PRO A 68 8.80 -10.57 -20.01
CA PRO A 68 9.71 -11.68 -19.87
C PRO A 68 10.13 -11.61 -18.41
N GLY A 69 10.20 -12.74 -17.72
CA GLY A 69 10.97 -12.80 -16.50
C GLY A 69 12.38 -12.32 -16.84
N GLN A 70 12.61 -11.02 -16.82
CA GLN A 70 13.86 -10.44 -16.42
C GLN A 70 13.90 -10.87 -14.97
N ASN A 71 14.43 -12.07 -14.80
CA ASN A 71 14.80 -12.67 -13.54
C ASN A 71 15.21 -11.49 -12.65
N CYS A 72 14.51 -11.31 -11.53
CA CYS A 72 14.89 -10.33 -10.51
C CYS A 72 16.25 -10.78 -9.95
N VAL A 73 17.31 -10.67 -10.76
CA VAL A 73 18.68 -10.95 -10.39
C VAL A 73 19.16 -9.65 -9.80
N TRP A 74 19.03 -9.56 -8.48
CA TRP A 74 19.80 -8.60 -7.72
C TRP A 74 21.28 -8.94 -7.94
N GLN A 75 21.97 -8.14 -8.76
CA GLN A 75 23.43 -8.17 -8.78
C GLN A 75 23.90 -7.38 -7.54
N ALA A 76 24.51 -8.12 -6.62
CA ALA A 76 25.13 -7.61 -5.40
C ALA A 76 26.44 -6.87 -5.69
#